data_AF-A0A520SW38-F1
#
_entry.id   AF-A0A520SW38-F1
#
_cell.length_a   1.000
_cell.length_b   1.000
_cell.length_c   1.000
_cell.angle_alpha   90.00
_cell.angle_beta   90.00
_cell.angle_gamma   90.00
#
_symmetry.space_group_name_H-M   'P 1'
#
loop_
_entity.id
_entity.type
_entity.pdbx_description
1 polymer ?
#
loop_
_entity_poly.entity_id
_entity_poly.type
_entity_poly.pdbx_seq_one_letter_code
_entity_poly.pdbx_strand_id
1 'polypeptide(L)'
;MNWKQISHRIQNHQPATPEEALAILESPNDQLLDVLQAAYQLRHQHFGNTVSLHLLRNVKSGVCPEDCSFCSQSTKAINQVERYDMQTVETILEGAQAAIERKAKRYCLVSSTR
;
A
#
# COMPACT_ATOMS: atom_id res chain seq x y z
N MET A 1 16.66 20.19 -5.08
CA MET A 1 16.02 20.30 -6.41
C MET A 1 14.87 21.30 -6.36
N ASN A 2 14.32 21.77 -7.49
CA ASN A 2 13.10 22.59 -7.46
C ASN A 2 11.85 21.69 -7.55
N TRP A 3 11.36 21.22 -6.40
CA TRP A 3 10.24 20.27 -6.33
C TRP A 3 8.93 20.82 -6.92
N LYS A 4 8.70 22.13 -6.79
CA LYS A 4 7.54 22.82 -7.36
C LYS A 4 7.56 22.81 -8.89
N GLN A 5 8.73 23.00 -9.50
CA GLN A 5 8.87 22.92 -10.95
C GLN A 5 8.64 21.50 -11.45
N ILE A 6 9.16 20.50 -10.73
CA ILE A 6 8.98 19.09 -11.06
C ILE A 6 7.50 18.70 -10.97
N SER A 7 6.80 19.06 -9.89
CA SER A 7 5.36 18.77 -9.77
C SER A 7 4.57 19.43 -10.90
N HIS A 8 4.77 20.72 -11.16
CA HIS A 8 4.08 21.42 -12.25
C HIS A 8 4.33 20.78 -13.61
N ARG A 9 5.57 20.34 -13.86
CA ARG A 9 5.93 19.63 -15.10
C ARG A 9 5.16 18.30 -15.21
N ILE A 10 5.10 17.52 -14.14
CA ILE A 10 4.35 16.26 -14.08
C ILE A 10 2.84 16.47 -14.28
N GLN A 11 2.28 17.54 -13.72
CA GLN A 11 0.87 17.92 -13.93
C GLN A 11 0.56 18.16 -15.41
N ASN A 12 1.56 18.59 -16.19
CA ASN A 12 1.46 18.82 -17.63
C ASN A 12 1.89 17.57 -18.44
N HIS A 13 1.66 16.38 -17.90
CA HIS A 13 1.87 15.07 -18.57
C HIS A 13 3.32 14.77 -18.97
N GLN A 14 4.29 15.40 -18.33
CA GLN A 14 5.70 15.07 -18.51
C GLN A 14 6.19 14.23 -17.32
N PRO A 15 6.49 12.93 -17.50
CA PRO A 15 6.77 12.03 -16.39
C PRO A 15 8.04 12.43 -15.62
N ALA A 16 8.13 11.97 -14.38
CA ALA A 16 9.36 12.04 -13.60
C ALA A 16 10.47 11.19 -14.26
N THR A 17 11.72 11.63 -14.17
CA THR A 17 12.88 10.85 -14.61
C THR A 17 13.42 9.97 -13.46
N PRO A 18 14.20 8.92 -13.75
CA PRO A 18 14.87 8.13 -12.71
C PRO A 18 15.76 8.97 -11.78
N GLU A 19 16.44 9.99 -12.30
CA GLU A 19 17.28 10.90 -11.53
C GLU A 19 16.45 11.74 -10.56
N GLU A 20 15.27 12.20 -10.99
CA GLU A 20 14.34 12.92 -10.11
C GLU A 20 13.75 12.02 -9.03
N ALA A 21 13.45 10.76 -9.37
CA ALA A 21 13.01 9.78 -8.38
C ALA A 21 14.10 9.49 -7.34
N LEU A 22 15.35 9.33 -7.78
CA LEU A 22 16.49 9.13 -6.87
C LEU A 22 16.71 10.36 -5.98
N ALA A 23 16.63 11.56 -6.56
CA ALA A 23 16.83 12.80 -5.80
C ALA A 23 15.78 13.01 -4.70
N ILE A 24 14.57 12.45 -4.83
CA ILE A 24 13.57 12.43 -3.74
C ILE A 24 14.12 11.63 -2.55
N LEU A 25 14.69 10.45 -2.81
CA LEU A 25 15.25 9.56 -1.78
C LEU A 25 16.49 10.16 -1.11
N GLU A 26 17.28 10.94 -1.85
CA GLU A 26 18.49 11.61 -1.38
C GLU A 26 18.24 13.02 -0.83
N SER A 27 16.99 13.48 -0.82
CA SER A 27 16.66 14.84 -0.40
C SER A 27 16.98 15.06 1.09
N PRO A 28 17.62 16.19 1.45
CA PRO A 28 17.90 16.52 2.84
C PRO A 28 16.60 16.87 3.60
N ASN A 29 16.60 16.68 4.92
CA ASN A 29 15.42 16.86 5.78
C ASN A 29 14.81 18.27 5.72
N ASP A 30 15.62 19.30 5.46
CA ASP A 30 15.15 20.68 5.31
C ASP A 30 14.28 20.89 4.06
N GLN A 31 14.37 19.99 3.07
CA GLN A 31 13.52 19.98 1.87
C GLN A 31 12.26 19.10 2.03
N LEU A 32 12.10 18.39 3.15
CA LEU A 32 11.00 17.42 3.33
C LEU A 32 9.62 18.04 3.08
N LEU A 33 9.38 19.25 3.59
CA LEU A 33 8.09 19.92 3.43
C LEU A 33 7.82 20.30 1.97
N ASP A 34 8.85 20.71 1.22
CA ASP A 34 8.71 21.04 -0.20
C ASP A 34 8.41 19.79 -1.05
N VAL A 35 9.07 18.67 -0.74
CA VAL A 35 8.80 17.36 -1.38
C VAL A 35 7.37 16.92 -1.10
N LEU A 36 6.92 17.00 0.16
CA LEU A 36 5.55 16.66 0.55
C LEU A 36 4.51 17.54 -0.14
N GLN A 37 4.78 18.86 -0.25
CA GLN A 37 3.89 19.79 -0.93
C GLN A 37 3.78 19.50 -2.43
N ALA A 38 4.90 19.19 -3.09
CA ALA A 38 4.91 18.79 -4.50
C ALA A 38 4.10 17.51 -4.74
N ALA A 39 4.27 16.48 -3.89
CA ALA A 39 3.50 15.25 -3.96
C ALA A 39 2.00 15.49 -3.68
N TYR A 40 1.67 16.35 -2.70
CA TYR A 40 0.30 16.71 -2.38
C TYR A 40 -0.41 17.39 -3.54
N GLN A 41 0.24 18.31 -4.26
CA GLN A 41 -0.36 18.98 -5.43
C GLN A 41 -0.78 17.98 -6.51
N LEU A 42 0.08 17.00 -6.81
CA LEU A 42 -0.21 15.92 -7.75
C LEU A 42 -1.39 15.08 -7.26
N ARG A 43 -1.34 14.60 -6.01
CA ARG A 43 -2.41 13.79 -5.42
C ARG A 43 -3.74 14.54 -5.39
N HIS A 44 -3.76 15.81 -4.98
CA HIS A 44 -4.96 16.62 -4.87
C HIS A 44 -5.59 16.90 -6.23
N GLN A 45 -4.82 17.08 -7.29
CA GLN A 45 -5.36 17.23 -8.65
C GLN A 45 -6.17 16.00 -9.10
N HIS A 46 -5.69 14.79 -8.78
CA HIS A 46 -6.34 13.54 -9.22
C HIS A 46 -7.42 13.04 -8.27
N PHE A 47 -7.26 13.24 -6.97
CA PHE A 47 -8.10 12.61 -5.94
C PHE A 47 -8.75 13.61 -4.99
N GLY A 48 -8.42 14.90 -5.08
CA GLY A 48 -8.82 15.91 -4.10
C GLY A 48 -8.47 15.46 -2.68
N ASN A 49 -9.41 15.69 -1.76
CA ASN A 49 -9.32 15.24 -0.37
C ASN A 49 -10.02 13.90 -0.11
N THR A 50 -10.31 13.14 -1.16
CA THR A 50 -10.98 11.84 -0.99
C THR A 50 -10.03 10.75 -0.50
N VAL A 51 -10.59 9.79 0.22
CA VAL A 51 -9.90 8.59 0.71
C VAL A 51 -10.78 7.38 0.39
N SER A 52 -10.18 6.33 -0.17
CA SER A 52 -10.85 5.05 -0.41
C SER A 52 -10.52 4.08 0.71
N LEU A 53 -11.54 3.57 1.40
CA LEU A 53 -11.39 2.57 2.45
C LEU A 53 -11.44 1.18 1.82
N HIS A 54 -10.40 0.38 2.03
CA HIS A 54 -10.33 -1.02 1.62
C HIS A 54 -10.30 -1.92 2.85
N LEU A 55 -11.12 -2.97 2.86
CA LEU A 55 -11.13 -3.97 3.92
C LEU A 55 -10.20 -5.12 3.52
N LEU A 56 -9.18 -5.40 4.33
CA LEU A 56 -8.24 -6.51 4.09
C LEU A 56 -8.55 -7.67 5.02
N ARG A 57 -8.66 -8.88 4.47
CA ARG A 57 -8.82 -10.14 5.19
C ARG A 57 -7.63 -11.05 4.91
N ASN A 58 -6.95 -11.45 5.97
CA ASN A 58 -6.00 -12.55 5.89
C ASN A 58 -6.78 -13.86 5.88
N VAL A 59 -6.75 -14.57 4.74
CA VAL A 59 -7.51 -15.81 4.53
C VAL A 59 -6.67 -17.06 4.78
N LYS A 60 -5.35 -16.94 4.88
CA LYS A 60 -4.43 -18.05 5.18
C LYS A 60 -3.17 -17.49 5.81
N SER A 61 -2.77 -17.98 6.99
CA SER A 61 -1.81 -17.29 7.83
C SER A 61 -0.69 -18.18 8.34
N GLY A 62 0.55 -17.67 8.29
CA GLY A 62 1.71 -18.25 8.99
C GLY A 62 2.17 -19.63 8.51
N VAL A 63 1.73 -20.05 7.32
CA VAL A 63 2.03 -21.37 6.74
C VAL A 63 2.78 -21.27 5.40
N CYS A 64 3.42 -20.14 5.13
CA CYS A 64 4.22 -19.96 3.91
C CYS A 64 5.52 -20.79 3.96
N PRO A 65 5.81 -21.66 2.97
CA PRO A 65 7.07 -22.38 2.92
C PRO A 65 8.26 -21.50 2.53
N GLU A 66 8.02 -20.32 1.94
CA GLU A 66 9.09 -19.39 1.56
C GLU A 66 9.84 -18.87 2.78
N ASP A 67 11.15 -18.70 2.65
CA ASP A 67 12.04 -18.21 3.72
C ASP A 67 12.42 -16.74 3.50
N CYS A 68 11.40 -15.89 3.34
CA CYS A 68 11.62 -14.45 3.27
C CYS A 68 11.93 -13.92 4.67
N SER A 69 13.17 -13.45 4.89
CA SER A 69 13.66 -12.98 6.20
C SER A 69 12.82 -11.89 6.87
N PHE A 70 12.11 -11.09 6.08
CA PHE A 70 11.24 -10.00 6.55
C PHE A 70 9.79 -10.43 6.76
N CYS A 71 9.39 -11.63 6.34
CA CYS A 71 7.98 -12.01 6.23
C CYS A 71 7.52 -12.82 7.44
N SER A 72 6.54 -12.28 8.18
CA SER A 72 5.93 -12.97 9.32
C SER A 72 5.12 -14.22 8.93
N GLN A 73 4.77 -14.35 7.66
CA GLN A 73 3.99 -15.49 7.17
C GLN A 73 4.84 -16.74 6.93
N SER A 74 6.17 -16.60 6.88
CA SER A 74 7.09 -17.72 6.72
C SER A 74 6.96 -18.71 7.87
N THR A 75 6.95 -20.00 7.56
CA THR A 75 7.06 -21.09 8.53
C THR A 75 8.37 -21.07 9.31
N LYS A 76 9.41 -20.43 8.75
CA LYS A 76 10.73 -20.24 9.38
C LYS A 76 10.76 -19.04 10.34
N ALA A 77 9.78 -18.14 10.26
CA ALA A 77 9.75 -16.96 11.11
C ALA A 77 9.45 -17.34 12.57
N ILE A 78 10.25 -16.79 13.50
CA ILE A 78 10.03 -16.89 14.94
C ILE A 78 9.13 -15.73 15.36
N ASN A 79 7.84 -15.97 15.40
CA ASN A 79 6.84 -14.97 15.79
C ASN A 79 5.60 -15.64 16.39
N GLN A 80 4.63 -14.83 16.80
CA GLN A 80 3.38 -15.27 17.42
C GLN A 80 2.17 -15.05 16.50
N VAL A 81 2.37 -15.03 15.17
CA VAL A 81 1.21 -14.90 14.27
C VAL A 81 0.36 -16.16 14.37
N GLU A 82 -0.95 -15.96 14.43
CA GLU A 82 -1.90 -17.07 14.39
C GLU A 82 -1.70 -17.86 13.08
N ARG A 83 -1.59 -19.18 13.20
CA ARG A 83 -1.35 -20.07 12.05
C ARG A 83 -2.62 -20.83 11.73
N TYR A 84 -3.09 -20.67 10.50
CA TYR A 84 -4.27 -21.37 10.00
C TYR A 84 -4.18 -21.53 8.49
N ASP A 85 -4.77 -22.62 7.99
CA ASP A 85 -4.90 -22.84 6.56
C ASP A 85 -6.02 -21.96 5.97
N MET A 86 -6.26 -22.10 4.66
CA MET A 86 -7.25 -21.32 3.94
C MET A 86 -8.62 -21.35 4.63
N GLN A 87 -9.15 -20.16 4.93
CA GLN A 87 -10.51 -19.97 5.42
C GLN A 87 -11.52 -20.54 4.41
N THR A 88 -12.65 -21.01 4.93
CA THR A 88 -13.71 -21.53 4.06
C THR A 88 -14.32 -20.40 3.22
N VAL A 89 -14.92 -20.77 2.09
CA VAL A 89 -15.58 -19.82 1.20
C VAL A 89 -16.67 -19.05 1.95
N GLU A 90 -17.40 -19.73 2.84
CA GLU A 90 -18.45 -19.13 3.67
C GLU A 90 -17.88 -18.02 4.55
N THR A 91 -16.79 -18.28 5.28
CA THR A 91 -16.12 -17.26 6.10
C THR A 91 -15.61 -16.08 5.26
N ILE A 92 -15.09 -16.36 4.06
CA ILE A 92 -14.62 -15.31 3.15
C ILE A 92 -15.79 -14.43 2.68
N LEU A 93 -16.94 -15.04 2.35
CA LEU A 93 -18.16 -14.35 1.92
C LEU A 93 -18.80 -13.54 3.05
N GLU A 94 -18.79 -14.04 4.29
CA GLU A 94 -19.20 -13.26 5.47
C GLU A 94 -18.35 -11.99 5.62
N GLY A 95 -17.03 -12.10 5.44
CA GLY A 95 -16.14 -10.94 5.43
C GLY A 95 -16.44 -9.97 4.28
N ALA A 96 -16.83 -10.47 3.11
CA ALA A 96 -17.24 -9.63 1.98
C ALA A 96 -18.54 -8.87 2.27
N GLN A 97 -19.52 -9.54 2.86
CA GLN A 97 -20.78 -8.94 3.30
C GLN A 97 -20.53 -7.83 4.33
N ALA A 98 -19.66 -8.11 5.30
CA ALA A 98 -19.23 -7.16 6.31
C ALA A 98 -18.47 -5.95 5.71
N ALA A 99 -17.80 -6.11 4.57
CA ALA A 99 -17.16 -5.02 3.82
C ALA A 99 -18.19 -4.13 3.11
N ILE A 100 -19.23 -4.73 2.52
CA ILE A 100 -20.35 -4.01 1.88
C ILE A 100 -21.09 -3.16 2.90
N GLU A 101 -21.42 -3.73 4.06
CA GLU A 101 -22.11 -3.03 5.16
C GLU A 101 -21.31 -1.82 5.66
N ARG A 102 -19.98 -1.97 5.72
CA ARG A 102 -19.05 -0.87 6.06
C ARG A 102 -18.79 0.10 4.90
N LYS A 103 -19.42 -0.11 3.74
CA LYS A 103 -19.25 0.69 2.51
C LYS A 103 -17.79 0.77 2.06
N ALA A 104 -17.03 -0.31 2.26
CA ALA A 104 -15.66 -0.41 1.76
C ALA A 104 -15.67 -0.35 0.23
N LYS A 105 -14.72 0.40 -0.34
CA LYS A 105 -14.53 0.50 -1.79
C LYS A 105 -14.02 -0.82 -2.40
N ARG A 106 -13.28 -1.60 -1.61
CA ARG A 106 -12.70 -2.88 -2.02
C ARG A 106 -12.61 -3.84 -0.83
N TYR A 107 -12.86 -5.11 -1.09
CA TYR A 107 -12.54 -6.22 -0.20
C TYR A 107 -11.30 -6.95 -0.76
N CYS A 108 -10.22 -6.97 0.00
CA CYS A 108 -8.94 -7.54 -0.38
C CYS A 108 -8.71 -8.82 0.40
N LEU A 109 -8.43 -9.91 -0.30
CA LEU A 109 -8.00 -11.17 0.32
C LEU A 109 -6.48 -11.25 0.22
N VAL A 110 -5.82 -11.57 1.33
CA VAL A 110 -4.38 -11.86 1.36
C VAL A 110 -4.19 -13.28 1.90
N SER A 111 -3.28 -14.03 1.28
CA SER A 111 -2.97 -15.41 1.62
C SER A 111 -1.46 -15.55 1.81
N SER A 112 -1.03 -16.40 2.74
CA SER A 112 0.38 -16.64 3.00
C SER A 112 1.13 -17.35 1.86
N THR A 113 0.47 -17.90 0.83
CA THR A 113 1.05 -18.38 -0.45
C THR A 113 -0.08 -18.66 -1.47
N ARG A 114 0.26 -19.17 -2.67
CA ARG A 114 -0.70 -19.77 -3.63
C ARG A 114 -1.71 -20.69 -2.96
#